data_AF-A0A354CXZ8-F1
#
_entry.id   AF-A0A354CXZ8-F1
#
_cell.length_a   1.000
_cell.length_b   1.000
_cell.length_c   1.000
_cell.angle_alpha   90.00
_cell.angle_beta   90.00
_cell.angle_gamma   90.00
#
_symmetry.space_group_name_H-M   'P 1'
#
loop_
_entity.id
_entity.type
_entity.pdbx_description
1 polymer ?
#
loop_
_entity_poly.entity_id
_entity_poly.type
_entity_poly.pdbx_seq_one_letter_code
_entity_poly.pdbx_strand_id
1 'polypeptide(L)'
;MILVDTSVWVDHFRRGNDRLRSLLGEEQVLGHRFVLGELACGNLRNRREIIALLASLPQAPLAGHDEVLGFLESEKLHGKGVGWIDIHLLASARIARSPIWTLDQRLARTAVSFSIGYYGTNVTSTAPRMDTAGPVFGRPLRKGRTWPI
;
A
#
# COMPACT_ATOMS: atom_id res chain seq x y z
N MET A 1 2.79 5.69 8.70
CA MET A 1 2.99 5.84 7.24
C MET A 1 2.07 4.89 6.48
N ILE A 2 1.66 5.28 5.27
CA ILE A 2 0.62 4.63 4.46
C ILE A 2 1.18 4.42 3.06
N LEU A 3 1.16 3.20 2.54
CA LEU A 3 1.52 2.91 1.16
C LEU A 3 0.43 3.41 0.21
N VAL A 4 0.78 4.32 -0.68
CA VAL A 4 -0.19 4.92 -1.62
C VAL A 4 -0.05 4.26 -3.00
N ASP A 5 -1.14 3.65 -3.45
CA ASP A 5 -1.28 3.01 -4.75
C ASP A 5 -1.42 4.02 -5.91
N THR A 6 -1.12 3.57 -7.13
CA THR A 6 -1.20 4.33 -8.39
C THR A 6 -2.57 4.97 -8.60
N SER A 7 -3.66 4.28 -8.25
CA SER A 7 -5.01 4.80 -8.42
C SER A 7 -5.26 6.10 -7.63
N VAL A 8 -4.70 6.22 -6.42
CA VAL A 8 -4.79 7.43 -5.58
C VAL A 8 -3.92 8.56 -6.14
N TRP A 9 -2.74 8.25 -6.67
CA TRP A 9 -1.89 9.24 -7.34
C TRP A 9 -2.54 9.81 -8.60
N VAL A 10 -3.11 8.94 -9.44
CA VAL A 10 -3.82 9.34 -10.65
C VAL A 10 -5.01 10.24 -10.32
N ASP A 11 -5.76 9.90 -9.28
CA ASP A 11 -6.83 10.73 -8.72
C ASP A 11 -6.34 12.12 -8.32
N HIS A 12 -5.27 12.17 -7.51
CA HIS A 12 -4.67 13.42 -7.05
C HIS A 12 -4.18 14.29 -8.22
N PHE A 13 -3.51 13.71 -9.23
CA PHE A 13 -3.03 14.48 -10.38
C PHE A 13 -4.14 14.97 -11.30
N ARG A 14 -5.30 14.30 -11.34
CA ARG A 14 -6.43 14.69 -12.19
C ARG A 14 -7.29 15.78 -11.59
N ARG A 15 -7.59 15.69 -10.30
CA ARG A 15 -8.59 16.56 -9.64
C ARG A 15 -8.14 17.16 -8.31
N GLY A 16 -6.91 16.84 -7.87
CA GLY A 16 -6.49 17.12 -6.50
C GLY A 16 -7.09 16.12 -5.53
N ASN A 17 -6.36 15.87 -4.44
CA ASN A 17 -6.84 15.05 -3.32
C ASN A 17 -6.30 15.64 -2.02
N ASP A 18 -7.17 16.31 -1.27
CA ASP A 18 -6.80 17.05 -0.05
C ASP A 18 -6.28 16.13 1.05
N ARG A 19 -6.83 14.90 1.12
CA ARG A 19 -6.36 13.92 2.10
C ARG A 19 -4.94 13.49 1.78
N LEU A 20 -4.62 13.23 0.52
CA LEU A 20 -3.24 12.92 0.12
C LEU A 20 -2.30 14.11 0.37
N ARG A 21 -2.76 15.34 0.11
CA ARG A 21 -1.98 16.56 0.41
C ARG A 21 -1.66 16.69 1.90
N SER A 22 -2.64 16.45 2.78
CA SER A 22 -2.44 16.47 4.24
C SER A 22 -1.46 15.39 4.67
N LEU A 23 -1.63 14.14 4.19
CA LEU A 23 -0.71 13.05 4.51
C LEU A 23 0.72 13.31 4.00
N LEU A 24 0.88 13.97 2.85
CA LEU A 24 2.19 14.39 2.34
C LEU A 24 2.83 15.45 3.25
N GLY A 25 2.05 16.44 3.69
CA GLY A 25 2.52 17.46 4.63
C GLY A 25 2.85 16.90 6.03
N GLU A 26 2.22 15.80 6.43
CA GLU A 26 2.46 15.09 7.69
C GLU A 26 3.54 13.99 7.57
N GLU A 27 4.20 13.88 6.41
CA GLU A 27 5.21 12.84 6.11
C GLU A 27 4.69 11.40 6.34
N GLN A 28 3.38 11.19 6.18
CA GLN A 28 2.71 9.90 6.39
C GLN A 28 2.60 9.06 5.11
N VAL A 29 3.15 9.50 3.99
CA VAL A 29 3.08 8.77 2.72
C VAL A 29 4.32 7.92 2.49
N LEU A 30 4.09 6.67 2.13
CA LEU A 30 5.08 5.71 1.69
C LEU A 30 4.89 5.46 0.19
N GLY A 31 5.96 5.62 -0.59
CA GLY A 31 6.00 5.27 -2.00
C GLY A 31 6.33 3.80 -2.24
N HIS A 32 6.21 3.32 -3.47
CA HIS A 32 6.73 2.03 -3.88
C HIS A 32 7.24 2.07 -5.32
N ARG A 33 8.31 1.32 -5.59
CA ARG A 33 8.99 1.36 -6.90
C ARG A 33 8.09 0.95 -8.07
N PHE A 34 7.15 0.04 -7.85
CA PHE A 34 6.21 -0.35 -8.91
C PHE A 34 5.14 0.71 -9.19
N VAL A 35 4.63 1.39 -8.16
CA VAL A 35 3.74 2.56 -8.33
C VAL A 35 4.46 3.66 -9.11
N LEU A 36 5.72 3.92 -8.78
CA LEU A 36 6.56 4.87 -9.51
C LEU A 36 6.71 4.46 -10.99
N GLY A 37 6.94 3.18 -11.26
CA GLY A 37 7.04 2.62 -12.61
C GLY A 37 5.76 2.78 -13.40
N GLU A 38 4.60 2.45 -12.81
CA GLU A 38 3.29 2.63 -13.44
C GLU A 38 3.01 4.08 -13.79
N LEU A 39 3.27 5.00 -12.85
CA LEU A 39 3.12 6.45 -13.08
C LEU A 39 4.10 6.96 -14.14
N ALA A 40 5.32 6.43 -14.19
CA ALA A 40 6.32 6.77 -15.19
C ALA A 40 5.90 6.31 -16.60
N CYS A 41 5.12 5.24 -16.73
CA CYS A 41 4.54 4.81 -18.00
C CYS A 41 3.32 5.66 -18.43
N GLY A 42 2.70 6.39 -17.50
CA GLY A 42 1.55 7.26 -17.77
C GLY A 42 1.90 8.61 -18.40
N ASN A 43 0.87 9.35 -18.81
CA ASN A 43 1.00 10.71 -19.34
C ASN A 43 0.84 11.76 -18.22
N LEU A 44 1.95 12.31 -17.75
CA LEU A 44 2.01 13.34 -16.71
C LEU A 44 2.60 14.63 -17.28
N ARG A 45 1.93 15.78 -17.09
CA ARG A 45 2.36 17.09 -17.64
C ARG A 45 3.76 17.51 -17.16
N ASN A 46 4.08 17.29 -15.88
CA ASN A 46 5.41 17.56 -15.29
C ASN A 46 6.14 16.27 -14.92
N ARG A 47 6.10 15.26 -15.81
CA ARG A 47 6.54 13.89 -15.52
C ARG A 47 7.89 13.80 -14.80
N ARG A 48 8.93 14.49 -15.28
CA ARG A 48 10.28 14.39 -14.68
C ARG A 48 10.31 14.85 -13.22
N GLU A 49 9.73 16.01 -12.95
CA GLU A 49 9.69 16.60 -11.61
C GLU A 49 8.83 15.75 -10.67
N ILE A 50 7.63 15.35 -11.10
CA ILE A 50 6.74 14.49 -10.29
C ILE A 50 7.42 13.17 -9.94
N ILE A 51 8.04 12.50 -10.91
CA ILE A 51 8.73 11.23 -10.67
C ILE A 51 9.92 11.42 -9.72
N ALA A 52 10.67 12.52 -9.84
CA ALA A 52 11.77 12.81 -8.91
C ALA A 52 11.25 13.04 -7.48
N LEU A 53 10.16 13.79 -7.31
CA LEU A 53 9.53 14.01 -6.00
C LEU A 53 8.99 12.71 -5.40
N LEU A 54 8.28 11.89 -6.18
CA LEU A 54 7.77 10.60 -5.72
C LEU A 54 8.89 9.61 -5.36
N ALA A 55 10.02 9.65 -6.08
CA ALA A 55 11.20 8.85 -5.76
C ALA A 55 11.90 9.31 -4.47
N SER A 56 11.71 10.56 -4.05
CA SER A 56 12.27 11.11 -2.81
C SER A 56 11.46 10.75 -1.56
N LEU A 57 10.22 10.29 -1.72
CA LEU A 57 9.41 9.78 -0.62
C LEU A 57 10.09 8.56 0.02
N PRO A 58 9.89 8.31 1.32
CA PRO A 58 10.25 7.03 1.91
C PRO A 58 9.59 5.90 1.12
N GLN A 59 10.34 4.85 0.83
CA GLN A 59 9.88 3.74 -0.01
C GLN A 59 9.56 2.52 0.85
N ALA A 60 8.43 1.88 0.56
CA ALA A 60 8.12 0.58 1.12
C ALA A 60 9.20 -0.44 0.68
N PRO A 61 9.51 -1.44 1.53
CA PRO A 61 10.37 -2.55 1.15
C PRO A 61 9.84 -3.22 -0.12
N LEU A 62 10.74 -3.64 -1.00
CA LEU A 62 10.37 -4.40 -2.19
C LEU A 62 10.29 -5.87 -1.81
N ALA A 63 9.09 -6.46 -1.87
CA ALA A 63 8.94 -7.90 -1.77
C ALA A 63 9.64 -8.59 -2.95
N GLY A 64 10.51 -9.57 -2.65
CA GLY A 64 11.19 -10.38 -3.66
C GLY A 64 10.24 -11.26 -4.44
N HIS A 65 10.65 -11.70 -5.63
CA HIS A 65 9.80 -12.52 -6.51
C HIS A 65 9.23 -13.77 -5.80
N ASP A 66 10.09 -14.53 -5.13
CA ASP A 66 9.69 -15.75 -4.42
C ASP A 66 8.82 -15.46 -3.19
N GLU A 67 9.04 -14.35 -2.50
CA GLU A 67 8.19 -13.91 -1.39
C GLU A 67 6.77 -13.60 -1.87
N VAL A 68 6.64 -12.98 -3.05
CA VAL A 68 5.34 -12.67 -3.63
C VAL A 68 4.64 -13.91 -4.16
N LEU A 69 5.36 -14.84 -4.80
CA LEU A 69 4.80 -16.15 -5.17
C LEU A 69 4.31 -16.91 -3.93
N GLY A 70 5.13 -16.99 -2.88
CA GLY A 70 4.74 -17.63 -1.62
C GLY A 70 3.55 -16.95 -0.96
N PHE A 71 3.48 -15.61 -1.02
CA PHE A 71 2.34 -14.84 -0.53
C PHE A 71 1.06 -15.13 -1.32
N LEU A 72 1.14 -15.17 -2.65
CA LEU A 72 0.03 -15.51 -3.54
C LEU A 72 -0.55 -16.89 -3.21
N GLU A 73 0.31 -17.89 -3.05
CA GLU A 73 -0.09 -19.27 -2.75
C GLU A 73 -0.68 -19.39 -1.34
N SER A 74 0.01 -18.86 -0.33
CA SER A 74 -0.41 -18.99 1.07
C SER A 74 -1.74 -18.31 1.37
N GLU A 75 -1.99 -17.15 0.75
CA GLU A 75 -3.24 -16.39 0.92
C GLU A 75 -4.29 -16.72 -0.17
N LYS A 76 -4.00 -17.72 -1.01
CA LYS A 76 -4.87 -18.21 -2.10
C LYS A 76 -5.41 -17.06 -2.94
N LEU A 77 -4.50 -16.21 -3.43
CA LEU A 77 -4.85 -15.02 -4.22
C LEU A 77 -5.12 -15.34 -5.71
N HIS A 78 -4.79 -16.55 -6.15
CA HIS A 78 -5.11 -17.03 -7.49
C HIS A 78 -6.62 -16.92 -7.80
N GLY A 79 -6.96 -16.46 -9.00
CA GLY A 79 -8.35 -16.33 -9.46
C GLY A 79 -9.17 -15.22 -8.79
N LYS A 80 -8.60 -14.42 -7.88
CA LYS A 80 -9.32 -13.31 -7.21
C LYS A 80 -9.38 -12.01 -8.04
N GLY A 81 -8.81 -12.01 -9.24
CA GLY A 81 -8.79 -10.84 -10.14
C GLY A 81 -7.91 -9.69 -9.65
N VAL A 82 -6.92 -10.00 -8.80
CA VAL A 82 -5.90 -9.07 -8.29
C VAL A 82 -4.65 -9.22 -9.15
N GLY A 83 -4.11 -8.11 -9.67
CA GLY A 83 -2.96 -8.14 -10.57
C GLY A 83 -1.66 -8.49 -9.86
N TRP A 84 -0.64 -8.91 -10.62
CA TRP A 84 0.67 -9.24 -10.04
C TRP A 84 1.30 -8.06 -9.27
N ILE A 85 1.20 -6.85 -9.81
CA ILE A 85 1.69 -5.63 -9.16
C ILE A 85 0.92 -5.38 -7.87
N ASP A 86 -0.40 -5.51 -7.87
CA ASP A 86 -1.24 -5.37 -6.68
C ASP A 86 -0.83 -6.36 -5.56
N ILE A 87 -0.53 -7.61 -5.92
CA ILE A 87 -0.04 -8.63 -4.97
C ILE A 87 1.32 -8.20 -4.40
N HIS A 88 2.23 -7.67 -5.24
CA HIS A 88 3.47 -7.08 -4.75
C HIS A 88 3.21 -5.93 -3.77
N LEU A 89 2.26 -5.03 -4.05
CA LEU A 89 1.95 -3.92 -3.14
C LEU A 89 1.38 -4.41 -1.82
N LEU A 90 0.51 -5.43 -1.83
CA LEU A 90 -0.01 -6.06 -0.62
C LEU A 90 1.10 -6.72 0.20
N ALA A 91 2.01 -7.45 -0.44
CA ALA A 91 3.16 -8.06 0.21
C ALA A 91 4.09 -6.99 0.82
N SER A 92 4.45 -5.96 0.05
CA SER A 92 5.29 -4.85 0.50
C SER A 92 4.64 -4.08 1.66
N ALA A 93 3.33 -3.82 1.62
CA ALA A 93 2.57 -3.21 2.72
C ALA A 93 2.64 -4.06 4.00
N ARG A 94 2.50 -5.38 3.88
CA ARG A 94 2.57 -6.32 4.99
C ARG A 94 3.97 -6.38 5.61
N ILE A 95 5.03 -6.38 4.80
CA ILE A 95 6.42 -6.31 5.27
C ILE A 95 6.67 -4.99 5.99
N ALA A 96 6.21 -3.86 5.42
CA ALA A 96 6.31 -2.54 6.01
C ALA A 96 5.43 -2.33 7.26
N ARG A 97 4.54 -3.28 7.59
CA ARG A 97 3.48 -3.14 8.61
C ARG A 97 2.70 -1.83 8.45
N SER A 98 2.47 -1.44 7.20
CA SER A 98 1.84 -0.18 6.85
C SER A 98 0.54 -0.47 6.10
N PRO A 99 -0.54 0.29 6.35
CA PRO A 99 -1.75 0.14 5.57
C PRO A 99 -1.51 0.61 4.12
N ILE A 100 -2.26 0.03 3.19
CA ILE A 100 -2.29 0.43 1.77
C ILE A 100 -3.56 1.23 1.49
N TRP A 101 -3.39 2.37 0.82
CA TRP A 101 -4.49 3.19 0.31
C TRP A 101 -4.58 3.05 -1.20
N THR A 102 -5.74 2.57 -1.66
CA THR A 102 -6.09 2.41 -3.08
C THR A 102 -7.52 2.91 -3.32
N LEU A 103 -7.82 3.33 -4.54
CA LEU A 103 -9.17 3.57 -5.03
C LEU A 103 -9.68 2.43 -5.93
N ASP A 104 -8.85 1.42 -6.19
CA ASP A 104 -9.29 0.18 -6.85
C ASP A 104 -10.09 -0.68 -5.88
N GLN A 105 -11.32 -1.03 -6.28
CA GLN A 105 -12.24 -1.74 -5.40
C GLN A 105 -11.84 -3.20 -5.12
N ARG A 106 -11.11 -3.85 -6.03
CA ARG A 106 -10.69 -5.25 -5.86
C ARG A 106 -9.48 -5.32 -4.94
N LEU A 107 -8.52 -4.42 -5.14
CA LEU A 107 -7.37 -4.29 -4.26
C LEU A 107 -7.81 -3.85 -2.86
N ALA A 108 -8.72 -2.89 -2.75
CA ALA A 108 -9.26 -2.45 -1.46
C ALA A 108 -9.89 -3.62 -0.69
N ARG A 109 -10.76 -4.41 -1.33
CA ARG A 109 -11.37 -5.61 -0.70
C ARG A 109 -10.33 -6.63 -0.24
N THR A 110 -9.29 -6.83 -1.02
CA THR A 110 -8.20 -7.76 -0.66
C THR A 110 -7.40 -7.22 0.53
N ALA A 111 -7.07 -5.93 0.53
CA ALA A 111 -6.40 -5.27 1.65
C ALA A 111 -7.23 -5.30 2.95
N VAL A 112 -8.56 -5.13 2.85
CA VAL A 112 -9.50 -5.30 3.97
C VAL A 112 -9.40 -6.71 4.55
N SER A 113 -9.38 -7.74 3.70
CA SER A 113 -9.30 -9.14 4.15
C SER A 113 -8.03 -9.46 4.93
N PHE A 114 -6.97 -8.67 4.72
CA PHE A 114 -5.70 -8.76 5.45
C PHE A 114 -5.55 -7.74 6.57
N SER A 115 -6.59 -6.95 6.87
CA SER A 115 -6.55 -5.86 7.87
C SER A 115 -5.44 -4.83 7.62
N ILE A 116 -5.08 -4.62 6.36
CA ILE A 116 -4.08 -3.62 5.93
C ILE A 116 -4.68 -2.54 5.03
N GLY A 117 -6.00 -2.50 4.85
CA GLY A 117 -6.65 -1.42 4.13
C GLY A 117 -6.60 -0.10 4.90
N TYR A 118 -6.22 0.99 4.24
CA TYR A 118 -6.39 2.33 4.78
C TYR A 118 -7.81 2.83 4.50
N TYR A 119 -8.52 3.19 5.55
CA TYR A 119 -9.80 3.88 5.47
C TYR A 119 -9.55 5.32 5.91
N GLY A 120 -9.66 6.28 4.98
CA GLY A 120 -9.54 7.69 5.33
C GLY A 120 -10.59 8.03 6.38
N THR A 121 -10.20 8.10 7.64
CA THR A 121 -11.13 8.43 8.71
C THR A 121 -11.48 9.92 8.59
N ASN A 122 -12.72 10.23 8.24
CA ASN A 122 -13.30 11.53 8.58
C ASN A 122 -13.46 11.56 10.10
N VAL A 123 -12.41 11.94 10.82
CA VAL A 123 -12.54 12.28 12.24
C VAL A 123 -12.84 13.76 12.32
N THR A 124 -14.12 14.11 12.34
CA THR A 124 -14.56 15.18 13.24
C THR A 124 -14.32 14.66 14.66
N SER A 125 -13.41 15.34 15.35
CA SER A 125 -13.00 15.03 16.71
C SER A 125 -14.19 15.02 17.68
N THR A 126 -14.56 13.82 18.13
CA THR A 126 -15.04 13.57 19.50
C THR A 126 -14.66 12.13 19.87
N ALA A 127 -13.49 11.98 20.50
CA ALA A 127 -13.06 10.71 21.06
C ALA A 127 -13.92 10.36 22.30
N PRO A 128 -14.45 9.13 22.41
CA PRO A 128 -14.71 8.52 23.71
C PRO A 128 -13.47 7.77 24.19
N ARG A 129 -13.29 7.76 25.52
CA ARG A 129 -12.19 7.13 26.25
C ARG A 129 -12.02 5.64 25.92
N MET A 130 -10.76 5.22 26.00
CA MET A 130 -10.22 3.86 25.91
C MET A 130 -11.06 2.78 26.59
N ASP A 131 -11.14 1.61 25.95
CA ASP A 131 -10.98 0.33 26.61
C ASP A 131 -9.92 -0.50 25.87
N THR A 132 -9.05 -1.10 26.65
CA THR A 132 -7.82 -1.79 26.23
C THR A 132 -8.11 -3.13 25.55
N ALA A 133 -7.97 -3.18 24.23
CA ALA A 133 -7.67 -4.40 23.48
C ALA A 133 -6.92 -4.01 22.20
N GLY A 134 -5.58 -4.04 22.26
CA GLY A 134 -4.74 -3.83 21.08
C GLY A 134 -5.00 -4.91 20.03
N PRO A 135 -4.84 -4.61 18.73
CA PRO A 135 -5.00 -5.61 17.69
C PRO A 135 -4.00 -6.75 17.90
N VAL A 136 -4.54 -7.96 18.02
CA VAL A 136 -3.74 -9.20 18.03
C VAL A 136 -3.11 -9.33 16.65
N PHE A 137 -1.86 -8.89 16.52
CA PHE A 137 -1.04 -9.16 15.34
C PHE A 137 -0.94 -10.69 15.17
N GLY A 138 -1.66 -11.20 14.18
CA GLY A 138 -1.68 -12.60 13.82
C GLY A 138 -0.27 -13.13 13.55
N ARG A 139 0.04 -14.23 14.25
CA ARG A 139 1.19 -15.15 14.16
C ARG A 139 2.49 -14.63 13.51
N PRO A 140 3.63 -14.66 14.23
CA PRO A 140 4.91 -14.40 13.60
C PRO A 140 5.17 -15.43 12.50
N LEU A 141 5.67 -14.97 11.35
CA LEU A 141 6.29 -15.85 10.36
C LEU A 141 7.33 -16.69 11.09
N ARG A 142 7.20 -18.03 11.01
CA ARG A 142 8.17 -18.97 11.56
C ARG A 142 9.54 -18.63 10.95
N LYS A 143 10.45 -18.11 11.78
CA LYS A 143 11.88 -18.00 11.43
C LYS A 143 12.40 -19.40 11.06
N GLY A 144 13.07 -19.51 9.92
CA GLY A 144 13.95 -20.65 9.63
C GLY A 144 13.53 -21.61 8.52
N ARG A 145 12.95 -21.15 7.40
CA ARG A 145 12.99 -21.92 6.15
C ARG A 145 13.49 -21.05 5.01
N THR A 146 14.74 -21.27 4.62
CA THR A 146 15.17 -21.03 3.24
C THR A 146 14.27 -21.87 2.34
N TRP A 147 13.58 -21.23 1.42
CA TRP A 147 12.71 -21.90 0.45
C TRP A 147 13.59 -22.71 -0.51
N PRO A 148 13.40 -24.04 -0.67
CA PRO A 148 14.11 -24.77 -1.70
C PRO A 148 13.51 -24.41 -3.06
N ILE A 149 14.42 -24.18 -4.00
CA ILE A 149 14.24 -24.07 -5.45
C ILE A 149 13.41 -25.22 -6.05
#